data_AF-A0A9E4VAD1-F1
#
_entry.id   AF-A0A9E4VAD1-F1
#
_cell.length_a   1.000
_cell.length_b   1.000
_cell.length_c   1.000
_cell.angle_alpha   90.00
_cell.angle_beta   90.00
_cell.angle_gamma   90.00
#
_symmetry.space_group_name_H-M   'P 1'
#
loop_
_entity.id
_entity.type
_entity.pdbx_description
1 polymer ?
#
loop_
_entity_poly.entity_id
_entity_poly.type
_entity_poly.pdbx_seq_one_letter_code
_entity_poly.pdbx_strand_id
1 'polypeptide(L)'
;ECSREAPRMMSTFAAFTMRDGYPRRIPDKGTFWHMGKEVKQRAKRMKGFEHPELAKPKSRPRPGRGEVAATIDKALSQRSEAGYRDRWGVDQYGMRTAKTAKKKKNRKTLGG
;
A
#
# COMPACT_ATOMS: atom_id res chain seq x y z
N GLU A 1 -68.28 -7.16 -21.21
CA GLU A 1 -67.24 -7.22 -20.16
C GLU A 1 -65.83 -7.26 -20.73
N CYS A 2 -65.09 -6.14 -20.70
CA CYS A 2 -63.66 -6.09 -20.98
C CYS A 2 -62.94 -5.89 -19.63
N SER A 3 -62.02 -6.79 -19.32
CA SER A 3 -61.44 -7.03 -17.99
C SER A 3 -60.90 -5.77 -17.31
N ARG A 4 -61.62 -5.31 -16.28
CA ARG A 4 -61.32 -4.11 -15.47
C ARG A 4 -60.28 -4.36 -14.36
N GLU A 5 -59.68 -5.54 -14.33
CA GLU A 5 -58.78 -6.01 -13.26
C GLU A 5 -57.44 -6.57 -13.77
N ALA A 6 -56.90 -6.07 -14.88
CA ALA A 6 -55.50 -6.34 -15.19
C ALA A 6 -54.63 -5.52 -14.22
N PRO A 7 -53.83 -6.13 -13.32
CA PRO A 7 -52.90 -5.37 -12.50
C PRO A 7 -51.93 -4.64 -13.43
N ARG A 8 -51.81 -3.32 -13.25
CA ARG A 8 -50.77 -2.53 -13.92
C ARG A 8 -49.42 -3.09 -13.48
N MET A 9 -48.84 -3.96 -14.30
CA MET A 9 -47.45 -4.38 -14.17
C MET A 9 -46.61 -3.11 -14.30
N MET A 10 -46.16 -2.55 -13.17
CA MET A 10 -45.11 -1.53 -13.16
C MET A 10 -43.89 -2.18 -13.80
N SER A 11 -43.61 -1.78 -15.04
CA SER A 11 -42.50 -2.32 -15.80
C SER A 11 -41.22 -2.16 -14.98
N THR A 12 -40.53 -3.27 -14.72
CA THR A 12 -39.15 -3.32 -14.22
C THR A 12 -38.16 -2.80 -15.29
N PHE A 13 -38.58 -1.82 -16.09
CA PHE A 13 -37.83 -1.23 -17.17
C PHE A 13 -36.63 -0.51 -16.59
N ALA A 14 -35.49 -1.20 -16.56
CA ALA A 14 -34.20 -0.56 -16.51
C ALA A 14 -34.10 0.31 -17.77
N ALA A 15 -34.38 1.61 -17.61
CA ALA A 15 -34.39 2.55 -18.71
C ALA A 15 -33.02 2.56 -19.38
N PHE A 16 -32.95 2.01 -20.60
CA PHE A 16 -31.78 2.11 -21.44
C PHE A 16 -31.62 3.59 -21.80
N THR A 17 -30.60 4.24 -21.26
CA THR A 17 -30.21 5.59 -21.72
C THR A 17 -29.59 5.43 -23.11
N MET A 18 -30.23 5.98 -24.14
CA MET A 18 -29.66 6.02 -25.49
C MET A 18 -28.54 7.07 -25.56
N ARG A 19 -27.33 6.66 -25.96
CA ARG A 19 -26.23 7.56 -26.32
C ARG A 19 -25.58 7.01 -27.59
N ASP A 20 -25.51 7.83 -28.64
CA ASP A 20 -24.99 7.49 -29.97
C ASP A 20 -25.69 6.29 -30.66
N GLY A 21 -26.99 6.10 -30.39
CA GLY A 21 -27.84 5.15 -31.11
C GLY A 21 -27.81 3.69 -30.64
N TYR A 22 -27.10 3.33 -29.56
CA TYR A 22 -27.10 1.96 -29.02
C TYR A 22 -27.45 1.90 -27.52
N PRO A 23 -28.37 1.00 -27.10
CA PRO A 23 -28.70 0.83 -25.70
C PRO A 23 -27.55 0.11 -24.96
N ARG A 24 -26.93 0.76 -23.98
CA ARG A 24 -25.89 0.16 -23.11
C ARG A 24 -26.36 0.04 -21.67
N ARG A 25 -26.21 -1.15 -21.07
CA ARG A 25 -26.32 -1.40 -19.62
C ARG A 25 -25.02 -0.99 -18.92
N ILE A 26 -24.75 0.31 -18.73
CA ILE A 26 -23.66 0.76 -17.85
C ILE A 26 -24.13 2.02 -17.08
N PRO A 27 -23.94 2.08 -15.74
CA PRO A 27 -24.28 3.27 -14.94
C PRO A 27 -23.51 4.51 -15.43
N ASP A 28 -24.23 5.62 -15.56
CA ASP A 28 -23.85 6.90 -16.19
C ASP A 28 -22.71 7.69 -15.50
N LYS A 29 -21.85 7.04 -14.71
CA LYS A 29 -20.79 7.71 -13.92
C LYS A 29 -19.58 8.15 -14.74
N GLY A 30 -19.58 7.94 -16.06
CA GLY A 30 -18.43 8.23 -16.94
C GLY A 30 -17.21 7.33 -16.69
N THR A 31 -17.42 6.22 -15.98
CA THR A 31 -16.40 5.26 -15.59
C THR A 31 -16.31 4.11 -16.60
N PHE A 32 -15.11 3.57 -16.76
CA PHE A 32 -14.79 2.46 -17.64
C PHE A 32 -14.70 1.16 -16.84
N TRP A 33 -15.28 0.08 -17.35
CA TRP A 33 -15.13 -1.24 -16.77
C TRP A 33 -13.90 -1.92 -17.37
N HIS A 34 -12.90 -2.22 -16.55
CA HIS A 34 -11.71 -2.94 -16.98
C HIS A 34 -11.37 -4.04 -15.96
N MET A 35 -11.21 -5.28 -16.44
CA MET A 35 -10.85 -6.44 -15.61
C MET A 35 -11.78 -6.69 -14.41
N GLY A 36 -13.08 -6.48 -14.61
CA GLY A 36 -14.09 -6.67 -13.56
C GLY A 36 -14.10 -5.59 -12.48
N LYS A 37 -13.37 -4.48 -12.69
CA LYS A 37 -13.36 -3.32 -11.78
C LYS A 37 -13.81 -2.07 -12.52
N GLU A 38 -14.50 -1.19 -11.80
CA GLU A 38 -14.86 0.15 -12.25
C GLU A 38 -13.64 1.06 -12.12
N VAL A 39 -13.29 1.74 -13.21
CA VAL A 39 -12.09 2.58 -13.32
C VAL A 39 -12.48 3.95 -13.88
N LYS A 40 -11.85 5.04 -13.43
CA LYS A 40 -12.28 6.40 -13.83
C LYS A 40 -11.69 6.80 -15.17
N GLN A 41 -10.46 6.39 -15.42
CA GLN A 41 -9.76 6.77 -16.64
C GLN A 41 -9.87 5.70 -17.71
N ARG A 42 -9.92 6.14 -18.98
CA ARG A 42 -9.83 5.23 -20.12
C ARG A 42 -8.42 4.69 -20.22
N ALA A 43 -8.32 3.42 -20.50
CA ALA A 43 -7.08 2.70 -20.54
C ALA A 43 -6.28 3.02 -21.83
N LYS A 44 -5.56 4.15 -21.84
CA LYS A 44 -4.81 4.65 -23.02
C LYS A 44 -3.46 3.95 -23.22
N ARG A 45 -2.72 3.72 -22.12
CA ARG A 45 -1.40 3.08 -22.14
C ARG A 45 -1.32 2.14 -20.94
N MET A 46 -1.48 0.85 -21.21
CA MET A 46 -1.46 -0.22 -20.20
C MET A 46 -0.20 -1.04 -20.36
N LYS A 47 0.35 -1.53 -19.25
CA LYS A 47 1.38 -2.55 -19.28
C LYS A 47 0.70 -3.92 -19.22
N GLY A 48 0.50 -4.56 -20.37
CA GLY A 48 -0.16 -5.87 -20.45
C GLY A 48 -1.57 -5.87 -19.87
N PHE A 49 -1.85 -6.78 -18.92
CA PHE A 49 -3.12 -6.96 -18.22
C PHE A 49 -3.22 -6.10 -16.94
N GLU A 50 -2.71 -4.86 -16.93
CA GLU A 50 -2.86 -3.95 -15.79
C GLU A 50 -3.33 -2.56 -16.23
N HIS A 51 -4.46 -2.11 -15.65
CA HIS A 51 -4.91 -0.72 -15.81
C HIS A 51 -4.04 0.20 -14.96
N PRO A 52 -3.59 1.38 -15.45
CA PRO A 52 -2.69 2.27 -14.70
C PRO A 52 -3.19 2.67 -13.30
N GLU A 53 -4.51 2.84 -13.11
CA GLU A 53 -5.11 3.12 -11.78
C GLU A 53 -5.16 1.89 -10.84
N LEU A 54 -5.11 0.67 -11.38
CA LEU A 54 -5.14 -0.59 -10.61
C LEU A 54 -3.77 -1.26 -10.53
N ALA A 55 -2.80 -0.77 -11.30
CA ALA A 55 -1.45 -1.29 -11.35
C ALA A 55 -0.78 -1.09 -9.99
N LYS A 56 -0.10 -2.13 -9.52
CA LYS A 56 0.67 -2.02 -8.28
C LYS A 56 1.73 -0.92 -8.48
N PRO A 57 1.99 -0.08 -7.46
CA PRO A 57 3.03 0.93 -7.58
C PRO A 57 4.35 0.26 -7.97
N LYS A 58 5.10 0.92 -8.85
CA LYS A 58 6.40 0.42 -9.30
C LYS A 58 7.27 0.11 -8.09
N SER A 59 7.82 -1.10 -8.02
CA SER A 59 8.69 -1.48 -6.91
C SER A 59 9.86 -0.51 -6.81
N ARG A 60 10.24 -0.17 -5.57
CA ARG A 60 11.45 0.62 -5.33
C ARG A 60 12.67 -0.19 -5.79
N PRO A 61 13.67 0.44 -6.43
CA PRO A 61 14.89 -0.26 -6.82
C PRO A 61 15.56 -0.85 -5.58
N ARG A 62 16.17 -2.04 -5.74
CA ARG A 62 17.00 -2.62 -4.68
C ARG A 62 18.26 -1.77 -4.54
N PRO A 63 18.78 -1.58 -3.31
CA PRO A 63 20.01 -0.85 -3.12
C PRO A 63 21.16 -1.53 -3.87
N GLY A 64 22.03 -0.73 -4.47
CA GLY A 64 23.21 -1.24 -5.18
C GLY A 64 24.21 -1.87 -4.21
N ARG A 65 25.13 -2.71 -4.71
CA ARG A 65 26.16 -3.36 -3.86
C ARG A 65 26.97 -2.34 -3.06
N GLY A 66 27.28 -1.17 -3.63
CA GLY A 66 27.99 -0.10 -2.94
C GLY A 66 27.17 0.52 -1.79
N GLU A 67 25.88 0.71 -1.97
CA GLU A 67 24.98 1.22 -0.93
C GLU A 67 24.78 0.21 0.20
N VAL A 68 24.72 -1.08 -0.14
CA VAL A 68 24.71 -2.16 0.85
C VAL A 68 26.02 -2.18 1.65
N ALA A 69 27.17 -2.02 1.00
CA ALA A 69 28.45 -1.95 1.70
C ALA A 69 28.53 -0.73 2.63
N ALA A 70 28.11 0.45 2.17
CA ALA A 70 28.10 1.67 2.96
C ALA A 70 27.14 1.59 4.17
N THR A 71 25.97 0.96 4.01
CA THR A 71 25.03 0.77 5.12
C THR A 71 25.56 -0.22 6.16
N ILE A 72 26.24 -1.28 5.73
CA ILE A 72 26.89 -2.23 6.64
C ILE A 72 28.02 -1.55 7.40
N ASP A 73 28.90 -0.82 6.72
CA ASP A 73 30.02 -0.09 7.34
C ASP A 73 29.52 0.92 8.38
N LYS A 74 28.50 1.70 8.02
CA LYS A 74 27.83 2.63 8.93
C LYS A 74 27.21 1.92 10.15
N ALA A 75 26.62 0.75 9.97
CA ALA A 75 26.05 -0.01 11.08
C ALA A 75 27.13 -0.57 12.01
N LEU A 76 28.25 -1.02 11.45
CA LEU A 76 29.39 -1.52 12.22
C LEU A 76 30.06 -0.39 13.02
N SER A 77 30.25 0.79 12.42
CA SER A 77 30.81 1.96 13.11
C SER A 77 29.91 2.45 14.24
N GLN A 78 28.59 2.50 14.02
CA GLN A 78 27.64 2.84 15.10
C GLN A 78 27.67 1.83 16.25
N ARG A 79 27.80 0.53 15.93
CA ARG A 79 27.88 -0.52 16.95
C ARG A 79 29.18 -0.46 17.74
N SER A 80 30.31 -0.20 17.08
CA SER A 80 31.60 -0.07 17.75
C SER A 80 31.65 1.21 18.60
N GLU A 81 31.11 2.32 18.10
CA GLU A 81 31.02 3.59 18.83
C GLU A 81 30.11 3.47 20.06
N ALA A 82 28.96 2.82 19.95
CA ALA A 82 28.10 2.52 21.09
C ALA A 82 28.81 1.64 22.14
N GLY A 83 29.53 0.59 21.70
CA GLY A 83 30.30 -0.25 22.61
C GLY A 83 31.44 0.50 23.30
N TYR A 84 32.12 1.39 22.58
CA TYR A 84 33.16 2.27 23.14
C TYR A 84 32.57 3.21 24.20
N ARG A 85 31.43 3.85 23.89
CA ARG A 85 30.69 4.71 24.81
C ARG A 85 30.27 4.00 26.08
N ASP A 86 29.68 2.82 25.96
CA ASP A 86 29.24 2.01 27.10
C ASP A 86 30.44 1.57 27.96
N ARG A 87 31.56 1.21 27.33
CA ARG A 87 32.77 0.76 28.03
C ARG A 87 33.40 1.88 28.85
N TRP A 88 33.47 3.08 28.27
CA TRP A 88 34.12 4.24 28.86
C TRP A 88 33.17 5.16 29.63
N GLY A 89 31.86 4.90 29.59
CA GLY A 89 30.85 5.71 30.26
C GLY A 89 30.78 7.12 29.69
N VAL A 90 30.77 7.26 28.36
CA VAL A 90 30.79 8.55 27.66
C VAL A 90 29.52 8.71 26.84
N ASP A 91 28.85 9.86 26.93
CA ASP A 91 27.62 10.14 26.18
C ASP A 91 27.87 10.52 24.71
N GLN A 92 26.79 10.90 24.01
CA GLN A 92 26.83 11.36 22.61
C GLN A 92 27.69 12.62 22.38
N TYR A 93 27.97 13.39 23.42
CA TYR A 93 28.68 14.67 23.38
C TYR A 93 30.09 14.61 23.99
N GLY A 94 30.56 13.43 24.42
CA GLY A 94 31.90 13.27 24.99
C GLY A 94 31.99 13.49 26.51
N MET A 95 30.85 13.70 27.17
CA MET A 95 30.80 13.93 28.61
C MET A 95 30.77 12.61 29.36
N ARG A 96 31.51 12.56 30.49
CA ARG A 96 31.49 11.41 31.40
C ARG A 96 30.10 11.27 32.01
N THR A 97 29.44 10.17 31.71
CA THR A 97 28.19 9.78 32.36
C THR A 97 28.53 9.02 33.64
N ALA A 98 27.89 9.40 34.75
CA ALA A 98 27.90 8.57 35.95
C ALA A 98 27.36 7.19 35.55
N LYS A 99 28.16 6.13 35.72
CA LYS A 99 27.80 4.76 35.30
C LYS A 99 26.50 4.35 36.00
N THR A 100 25.36 4.61 35.37
CA THR A 100 24.08 4.11 35.86
C THR A 100 24.17 2.59 35.86
N ALA A 101 23.92 1.98 37.02
CA ALA A 101 24.06 0.55 37.25
C ALA A 101 23.47 -0.25 36.08
N LYS A 102 24.26 -1.18 35.52
CA LYS A 102 23.88 -2.01 34.37
C LYS A 102 22.44 -2.51 34.55
N LYS A 103 21.53 -2.06 33.68
CA LYS A 103 20.14 -2.52 33.66
C LYS A 103 20.16 -4.04 33.51
N LYS A 104 19.78 -4.77 34.57
CA LYS A 104 19.70 -6.24 34.55
C LYS A 104 18.88 -6.64 33.34
N LYS A 105 19.50 -7.38 32.42
CA LYS A 105 18.82 -7.91 31.24
C LYS A 105 17.82 -8.94 31.74
N ASN A 106 16.53 -8.60 31.76
CA ASN A 106 15.48 -9.57 32.10
C ASN A 106 15.58 -10.72 31.11
N ARG A 107 16.09 -11.85 31.59
CA ARG A 107 16.21 -13.09 30.85
C ARG A 107 14.79 -13.61 30.69
N LYS A 108 14.14 -13.27 29.56
CA LYS A 108 12.85 -13.87 29.20
C LYS A 108 13.08 -15.39 29.12
N THR A 109 12.61 -16.10 30.13
CA THR A 109 12.48 -17.55 30.12
C THR A 109 11.49 -17.88 29.02
N LEU A 110 11.98 -18.42 27.89
CA LEU A 110 11.15 -19.17 26.97
C LEU A 110 10.80 -20.47 27.70
N GLY A 111 9.64 -20.48 28.34
CA GLY A 111 9.06 -21.68 28.94
C GLY A 111 7.99 -22.26 28.01
N GLY A 112 7.96 -23.59 27.93
CA GLY A 112 6.85 -24.40 27.40
C GLY A 112 7.04 -24.85 25.98
#